data_AF-A0A445DXU1-F1
#
_entry.id   AF-A0A445DXU1-F1
#
_cell.length_a   1.000
_cell.length_b   1.000
_cell.length_c   1.000
_cell.angle_alpha   90.00
_cell.angle_beta   90.00
_cell.angle_gamma   90.00
#
_symmetry.space_group_name_H-M   'P 1'
#
loop_
_entity.id
_entity.type
_entity.pdbx_description
1 polymer ?
#
loop_
_entity_poly.entity_id
_entity_poly.type
_entity_poly.pdbx_seq_one_letter_code
_entity_poly.pdbx_strand_id
1 'polypeptide(L)'
;MESILKPLRDGESVLDLSPRSTVSGGVEDVYGEDRATEDQLVTPWTFSVASGYSLLRDPQYNKGLAFTEKERDAHYLCGLLPPTVITQQLQEKKLMKSIREYQVPLQKYMAMMDLQERNERLFYKLLIDNVEELLPVVYTPTVGEACQKYGSIFRRPQGLYISLKEKGKILEVLKNWPERSIQVIVVTDGERILGLGDLGCQGMGIPVGKLALYTALGGVRPSACLPVTIDVGTNNEKLLNDEFYIGLRQKRATGKEYYDLLHEFMCAVKQNYGEKVLVQFEDFANHNAFELLAKYGTTHLVFNDDIQGTASVVLAGVVAALKLIGGILADHTFLFLGAGEVKHQFF
;
A
#
# COMPACT_ATOMS: atom_id res chain seq x y z
N MET A 1 42.51 18.58 52.90
CA MET A 1 42.23 19.82 52.15
C MET A 1 42.41 19.49 50.68
N GLU A 2 41.54 18.70 50.06
CA GLU A 2 40.19 19.05 49.58
C GLU A 2 40.14 20.31 48.71
N SER A 3 39.87 20.10 47.42
CA SER A 3 39.17 20.98 46.47
C SER A 3 39.20 20.26 45.10
N ILE A 4 38.34 19.27 44.87
CA ILE A 4 37.01 19.33 44.22
C ILE A 4 37.07 19.93 42.80
N LEU A 5 37.36 19.06 41.82
CA LEU A 5 36.97 19.26 40.42
C LEU A 5 35.73 18.39 40.16
N LYS A 6 34.56 19.03 40.02
CA LYS A 6 33.31 18.44 39.53
C LYS A 6 33.36 18.30 38.01
N PRO A 7 33.02 17.14 37.42
CA PRO A 7 32.45 17.11 36.08
C PRO A 7 30.93 17.17 36.18
N LEU A 8 30.32 18.17 35.53
CA LEU A 8 28.90 18.19 35.20
C LEU A 8 28.63 17.05 34.20
N ARG A 9 28.09 15.93 34.70
CA ARG A 9 27.34 14.95 33.91
C ARG A 9 25.88 15.25 34.14
N ASP A 10 25.20 15.80 33.15
CA ASP A 10 23.76 15.66 32.95
C ASP A 10 23.49 15.79 31.46
N GLY A 11 22.96 14.71 30.88
CA GLY A 11 22.74 14.54 29.45
C GLY A 11 22.80 13.05 29.11
N GLU A 12 21.76 12.31 29.46
CA GLU A 12 21.58 10.93 29.00
C GLU A 12 21.52 10.93 27.47
N SER A 13 22.53 10.35 26.83
CA SER A 13 22.50 10.01 25.41
C SER A 13 21.72 8.71 25.21
N VAL A 14 20.79 8.71 24.25
CA VAL A 14 19.89 7.58 23.89
C VAL A 14 20.63 6.40 23.21
N LEU A 15 21.93 6.22 23.48
CA LEU A 15 22.78 5.22 22.84
C LEU A 15 23.28 4.11 23.79
N ASP A 16 22.91 4.14 25.07
CA ASP A 16 23.25 3.07 26.03
C ASP A 16 22.02 2.23 26.41
N LEU A 17 21.40 1.58 25.41
CA LEU A 17 20.55 0.42 25.64
C LEU A 17 21.34 -0.85 25.30
N SER A 18 21.72 -1.56 26.36
CA SER A 18 22.40 -2.86 26.33
C SER A 18 21.72 -3.87 25.39
N PRO A 19 22.48 -4.71 24.65
CA PRO A 19 21.92 -5.67 23.69
C PRO A 19 21.47 -6.98 24.37
N ARG A 20 20.61 -6.88 25.40
CA ARG A 20 19.93 -8.00 26.05
C ARG A 20 18.57 -7.57 26.61
N SER A 21 17.67 -7.19 25.71
CA SER A 21 16.24 -7.20 25.98
C SER A 21 15.52 -7.72 24.74
N THR A 22 15.72 -9.00 24.46
CA THR A 22 14.71 -9.78 23.75
C THR A 22 13.43 -9.65 24.55
N VAL A 23 12.45 -8.92 24.03
CA VAL A 23 11.09 -8.95 24.56
C VAL A 23 10.47 -10.28 24.10
N SER A 24 10.91 -11.37 24.73
CA SER A 24 10.19 -12.65 24.76
C SER A 24 9.28 -12.58 25.99
N GLY A 25 8.17 -11.85 25.84
CA GLY A 25 7.16 -11.69 26.88
C GLY A 25 6.05 -12.71 26.71
N GLY A 26 6.35 -13.99 26.92
CA GLY A 26 5.40 -15.09 26.93
C GLY A 26 5.82 -16.10 27.99
N VAL A 27 4.86 -16.68 28.72
CA VAL A 27 5.14 -17.78 29.65
C VAL A 27 5.45 -19.01 28.79
N GLU A 28 6.74 -19.26 28.56
CA GLU A 28 7.20 -20.49 27.91
C GLU A 28 6.72 -21.69 28.73
N ASP A 29 6.03 -22.62 28.08
CA ASP A 29 5.71 -23.89 28.71
C ASP A 29 6.84 -24.92 28.54
N VAL A 30 6.65 -26.10 29.13
CA VAL A 30 7.67 -27.17 29.17
C VAL A 30 8.12 -27.62 27.77
N TYR A 31 7.40 -27.24 26.71
CA TYR A 31 7.71 -27.55 25.31
C TYR A 31 8.20 -26.35 24.50
N GLY A 32 8.38 -25.17 25.12
CA GLY A 32 8.88 -23.97 24.43
C GLY A 32 7.87 -23.35 23.47
N GLU A 33 6.57 -23.67 23.63
CA GLU A 33 5.51 -23.04 22.86
C GLU A 33 5.02 -21.78 23.59
N ASP A 34 4.99 -20.66 22.86
CA ASP A 34 4.59 -19.35 23.38
C ASP A 34 3.06 -19.30 23.57
N ARG A 35 2.60 -19.64 24.77
CA ARG A 35 1.17 -19.67 25.14
C ARG A 35 0.44 -18.34 24.90
N ALA A 36 1.13 -17.21 24.83
CA ALA A 36 0.52 -15.91 24.54
C ALA A 36 -0.08 -15.82 23.12
N THR A 37 0.31 -16.73 22.21
CA THR A 37 -0.26 -16.81 20.86
C THR A 37 -1.57 -17.60 20.78
N GLU A 38 -1.83 -18.52 21.71
CA GLU A 38 -3.03 -19.36 21.71
C GLU A 38 -4.29 -18.62 22.22
N ASP A 39 -4.13 -17.65 23.12
CA ASP A 39 -5.25 -16.86 23.68
C ASP A 39 -5.74 -15.72 22.76
N GLN A 40 -5.28 -15.68 21.51
CA GLN A 40 -5.63 -14.60 20.60
C GLN A 40 -7.02 -14.77 19.99
N LEU A 41 -7.82 -13.71 20.02
CA LEU A 41 -9.10 -13.66 19.33
C LEU A 41 -8.90 -13.91 17.83
N VAL A 42 -9.54 -14.97 17.30
CA VAL A 42 -9.53 -15.31 15.88
C VAL A 42 -10.89 -14.96 15.28
N THR A 43 -10.89 -14.31 14.11
CA THR A 43 -12.11 -14.06 13.37
C THR A 43 -12.73 -15.40 12.92
N PRO A 44 -13.99 -15.73 13.32
CA PRO A 44 -14.61 -17.00 12.99
C PRO A 44 -15.15 -16.99 11.55
N TRP A 45 -14.23 -17.08 10.59
CA TRP A 45 -14.56 -17.09 9.16
C TRP A 45 -15.39 -18.32 8.79
N THR A 46 -16.49 -18.11 8.07
CA THR A 46 -17.33 -19.18 7.52
C THR A 46 -17.19 -19.20 6.01
N PHE A 47 -17.07 -20.40 5.44
CA PHE A 47 -16.95 -20.58 4.00
C PHE A 47 -18.21 -21.27 3.48
N SER A 48 -18.83 -20.67 2.47
CA SER A 48 -19.95 -21.26 1.73
C SER A 48 -19.68 -21.13 0.24
N VAL A 49 -20.26 -22.03 -0.56
CA VAL A 49 -20.13 -21.96 -2.01
C VAL A 49 -20.83 -20.70 -2.51
N ALA A 50 -20.08 -19.81 -3.18
CA ALA A 50 -20.64 -18.61 -3.76
C ALA A 50 -21.56 -18.97 -4.95
N SER A 51 -22.80 -18.47 -4.89
CA SER A 51 -23.80 -18.63 -5.94
C SER A 51 -24.71 -17.40 -6.03
N GLY A 52 -25.50 -17.30 -7.09
CA GLY A 52 -26.44 -16.20 -7.29
C GLY A 52 -25.77 -14.83 -7.21
N TYR A 53 -26.42 -13.89 -6.52
CA TYR A 53 -25.87 -12.54 -6.35
C TYR A 53 -24.60 -12.48 -5.50
N SER A 54 -24.36 -13.42 -4.59
CA SER A 54 -23.13 -13.46 -3.81
C SER A 54 -21.92 -13.64 -4.73
N LEU A 55 -22.01 -14.55 -5.70
CA LEU A 55 -20.98 -14.76 -6.72
C LEU A 55 -20.83 -13.56 -7.66
N LEU A 56 -21.94 -12.92 -8.06
CA LEU A 56 -21.91 -11.75 -8.95
C LEU A 56 -21.34 -10.48 -8.30
N ARG A 57 -21.40 -10.39 -6.96
CA ARG A 57 -20.91 -9.24 -6.19
C ARG A 57 -19.47 -9.37 -5.75
N ASP A 58 -18.92 -10.59 -5.76
CA ASP A 58 -17.54 -10.85 -5.42
C ASP A 58 -16.62 -10.58 -6.64
N PRO A 59 -15.78 -9.53 -6.61
CA PRO A 59 -14.95 -9.17 -7.75
C PRO A 59 -13.89 -10.21 -8.10
N GLN A 60 -13.49 -11.07 -7.16
CA GLN A 60 -12.47 -12.11 -7.36
C GLN A 60 -12.99 -13.22 -8.29
N TYR A 61 -14.30 -13.51 -8.21
CA TYR A 61 -14.94 -14.60 -8.95
C TYR A 61 -15.91 -14.14 -10.03
N ASN A 62 -16.42 -12.91 -9.97
CA ASN A 62 -17.36 -12.39 -10.94
C ASN A 62 -16.74 -12.32 -12.34
N LYS A 63 -17.36 -12.99 -13.31
CA LYS A 63 -16.98 -12.95 -14.74
C LYS A 63 -17.90 -12.06 -15.57
N GLY A 64 -18.94 -11.49 -14.96
CA GLY A 64 -20.00 -10.79 -15.67
C GLY A 64 -20.62 -11.68 -16.75
N LEU A 65 -20.78 -11.14 -17.96
CA LEU A 65 -21.35 -11.89 -19.08
C LEU A 65 -20.46 -13.03 -19.62
N ALA A 66 -19.24 -13.21 -19.09
CA ALA A 66 -18.35 -14.31 -19.48
C ALA A 66 -18.59 -15.61 -18.71
N PHE A 67 -19.53 -15.65 -17.76
CA PHE A 67 -20.02 -16.92 -17.23
C PHE A 67 -20.65 -17.74 -18.37
N THR A 68 -20.16 -18.97 -18.55
CA THR A 68 -20.70 -19.94 -19.49
C THR A 68 -22.09 -20.42 -19.08
N GLU A 69 -22.87 -20.97 -20.01
CA GLU A 69 -24.21 -21.49 -19.69
C GLU A 69 -24.17 -22.53 -18.56
N LYS A 70 -23.20 -23.45 -18.60
CA LYS A 70 -23.00 -24.46 -17.55
C LYS A 70 -22.71 -23.85 -16.19
N GLU A 71 -21.88 -22.81 -16.11
CA GLU A 71 -21.61 -22.10 -14.85
C GLU A 71 -22.86 -21.38 -14.35
N ARG A 72 -23.65 -20.80 -15.27
CA ARG A 72 -24.88 -20.11 -14.89
C ARG A 72 -25.92 -21.08 -14.32
N ASP A 73 -26.05 -22.27 -14.90
CA ASP A 73 -26.92 -23.32 -14.37
C ASP A 73 -26.42 -23.81 -13.00
N ALA A 74 -25.12 -24.12 -12.88
CA ALA A 74 -24.52 -24.69 -11.68
C ALA A 74 -24.49 -23.71 -10.48
N HIS A 75 -24.35 -22.41 -10.74
CA HIS A 75 -24.23 -21.38 -9.71
C HIS A 75 -25.47 -20.50 -9.57
N TYR A 76 -26.63 -20.94 -10.05
CA TYR A 76 -27.91 -20.23 -9.91
C TYR A 76 -27.87 -18.79 -10.45
N LEU A 77 -27.26 -18.60 -11.63
CA LEU A 77 -27.16 -17.30 -12.31
C LEU A 77 -28.15 -17.16 -13.48
N CYS A 78 -28.82 -18.25 -13.88
CA CYS A 78 -29.82 -18.22 -14.94
C CYS A 78 -30.97 -17.25 -14.59
N GLY A 79 -31.27 -16.34 -15.52
CA GLY A 79 -32.23 -15.25 -15.32
C GLY A 79 -31.65 -14.00 -14.62
N LEU A 80 -30.48 -14.08 -13.98
CA LEU A 80 -29.81 -12.93 -13.36
C LEU A 80 -28.92 -12.16 -14.37
N LEU A 81 -28.52 -12.81 -15.45
CA LEU A 81 -27.72 -12.24 -16.52
C LEU A 81 -28.49 -12.32 -17.86
N PRO A 82 -28.32 -11.33 -18.77
CA PRO A 82 -28.75 -11.43 -20.15
C PRO A 82 -28.30 -12.75 -20.82
N PRO A 83 -29.08 -13.30 -21.77
CA PRO A 83 -28.84 -14.64 -22.32
C PRO A 83 -27.50 -14.79 -23.04
N THR A 84 -26.97 -13.72 -23.62
CA THR A 84 -25.70 -13.77 -24.35
C THR A 84 -24.51 -14.06 -23.41
N VAL A 85 -23.68 -15.02 -23.81
CA VAL A 85 -22.34 -15.24 -23.26
C VAL A 85 -21.35 -14.49 -24.15
N ILE A 86 -20.49 -13.67 -23.55
CA ILE A 86 -19.41 -12.96 -24.29
C ILE A 86 -18.05 -13.31 -23.72
N THR A 87 -17.05 -13.39 -24.58
CA THR A 87 -15.67 -13.71 -24.18
C THR A 87 -15.05 -12.55 -23.39
N GLN A 88 -14.02 -12.86 -22.60
CA GLN A 88 -13.24 -11.85 -21.87
C GLN A 88 -12.64 -10.81 -22.82
N GLN A 89 -12.17 -11.22 -24.00
CA GLN A 89 -11.63 -10.31 -25.02
C GLN A 89 -12.68 -9.33 -25.56
N LEU A 90 -13.94 -9.78 -25.71
CA LEU A 90 -15.01 -8.88 -26.16
C LEU A 90 -15.43 -7.91 -25.03
N GLN A 91 -15.42 -8.36 -23.78
CA GLN A 91 -15.63 -7.48 -22.62
C GLN A 91 -14.54 -6.40 -22.54
N GLU A 92 -13.28 -6.78 -22.73
CA GLU A 92 -12.13 -5.88 -22.77
C GLU A 92 -12.29 -4.83 -23.87
N LYS A 93 -12.58 -5.27 -25.11
CA LYS A 93 -12.82 -4.37 -26.25
C LYS A 93 -13.95 -3.36 -25.97
N LYS A 94 -15.05 -3.82 -25.36
CA LYS A 94 -16.19 -2.96 -24.99
C LYS A 94 -15.77 -1.92 -23.95
N LEU A 95 -15.03 -2.33 -22.92
CA LEU A 95 -14.58 -1.43 -21.86
C LEU A 95 -13.58 -0.40 -22.37
N MET A 96 -12.59 -0.80 -23.17
CA MET A 96 -11.64 0.13 -23.78
C MET A 96 -12.34 1.18 -24.64
N LYS A 97 -13.38 0.80 -25.40
CA LYS A 97 -14.19 1.77 -26.15
C LYS A 97 -14.80 2.83 -25.21
N SER A 98 -15.45 2.40 -24.13
CA SER A 98 -16.05 3.32 -23.15
C SER A 98 -15.00 4.17 -22.41
N ILE A 99 -13.84 3.60 -22.07
CA ILE A 99 -12.76 4.33 -21.40
C ILE A 99 -12.24 5.47 -22.28
N ARG A 100 -12.07 5.22 -23.59
CA ARG A 100 -11.62 6.22 -24.56
C ARG A 100 -12.63 7.34 -24.81
N GLU A 101 -13.92 7.11 -24.52
CA GLU A 101 -14.98 8.13 -24.65
C GLU A 101 -14.95 9.16 -23.50
N TYR A 102 -14.39 8.82 -22.33
CA TYR A 102 -14.21 9.78 -21.24
C TYR A 102 -13.19 10.86 -21.61
N GLN A 103 -13.57 12.11 -21.35
CA GLN A 103 -12.75 13.28 -21.71
C GLN A 103 -11.75 13.65 -20.61
N VAL A 104 -12.10 13.39 -19.35
CA VAL A 104 -11.28 13.76 -18.19
C VAL A 104 -10.51 12.53 -17.69
N PRO A 105 -9.17 12.60 -17.49
CA PRO A 105 -8.39 11.48 -16.98
C PRO A 105 -8.93 10.88 -15.67
N LEU A 106 -9.37 11.73 -14.74
CA LEU A 106 -9.98 11.30 -13.48
C LEU A 106 -11.24 10.43 -13.67
N GLN A 107 -12.05 10.68 -14.71
CA GLN A 107 -13.20 9.83 -15.01
C GLN A 107 -12.77 8.44 -15.47
N LYS A 108 -11.68 8.36 -16.24
CA LYS A 108 -11.07 7.08 -16.64
C LYS A 108 -10.54 6.33 -15.42
N TYR A 109 -9.87 7.03 -14.49
CA TYR A 109 -9.41 6.46 -13.23
C TYR A 109 -10.58 5.87 -12.43
N MET A 110 -11.66 6.64 -12.22
CA MET A 110 -12.85 6.17 -11.50
C MET A 110 -13.48 4.94 -12.17
N ALA A 111 -13.56 4.92 -13.51
CA ALA A 111 -14.08 3.77 -14.24
C ALA A 111 -13.18 2.51 -14.10
N MET A 112 -11.86 2.69 -14.01
CA MET A 112 -10.91 1.61 -13.77
C MET A 112 -11.02 1.06 -12.34
N MET A 113 -11.13 1.91 -11.32
CA MET A 113 -11.33 1.48 -9.94
C MET A 113 -12.69 0.78 -9.76
N ASP A 114 -13.76 1.31 -10.37
CA ASP A 114 -15.07 0.66 -10.38
C ASP A 114 -15.03 -0.72 -11.09
N LEU A 115 -14.13 -0.92 -12.06
CA LEU A 115 -13.93 -2.21 -12.71
C LEU A 115 -13.18 -3.19 -11.80
N GLN A 116 -12.11 -2.74 -11.14
CA GLN A 116 -11.34 -3.55 -10.19
C GLN A 116 -12.27 -4.14 -9.10
N GLU A 117 -13.13 -3.30 -8.53
CA GLU A 117 -14.07 -3.68 -7.48
C GLU A 117 -15.33 -4.43 -7.96
N ARG A 118 -15.38 -4.78 -9.25
CA ARG A 118 -16.51 -5.51 -9.86
C ARG A 118 -16.06 -6.80 -10.55
N ASN A 119 -14.92 -6.80 -11.22
CA ASN A 119 -14.35 -7.95 -11.91
C ASN A 119 -12.83 -7.76 -11.98
N GLU A 120 -12.16 -8.27 -10.95
CA GLU A 120 -10.73 -8.11 -10.73
C GLU A 120 -9.91 -8.68 -11.90
N ARG A 121 -10.30 -9.86 -12.40
CA ARG A 121 -9.60 -10.52 -13.51
C ARG A 121 -9.68 -9.72 -14.80
N LEU A 122 -10.84 -9.13 -15.08
CA LEU A 122 -11.02 -8.30 -16.28
C LEU A 122 -10.28 -6.97 -16.15
N PHE A 123 -10.22 -6.37 -14.95
CA PHE A 123 -9.38 -5.21 -14.67
C PHE A 123 -7.92 -5.47 -15.01
N TYR A 124 -7.31 -6.53 -14.45
CA TYR A 124 -5.92 -6.84 -14.70
C TYR A 124 -5.66 -7.25 -16.15
N LYS A 125 -6.56 -8.03 -16.76
CA LYS A 125 -6.45 -8.40 -18.18
C LYS A 125 -6.44 -7.17 -19.10
N LEU A 126 -7.33 -6.21 -18.84
CA LEU A 126 -7.41 -4.96 -19.59
C LEU A 126 -6.17 -4.07 -19.37
N LEU A 127 -5.68 -4.00 -18.13
CA LEU A 127 -4.47 -3.25 -17.79
C LEU A 127 -3.21 -3.84 -18.43
N ILE A 128 -3.04 -5.16 -18.42
CA ILE A 128 -1.88 -5.85 -19.00
C ILE A 128 -1.80 -5.64 -20.51
N ASP A 129 -2.91 -5.86 -21.23
CA ASP A 129 -2.93 -5.77 -22.69
C ASP A 129 -2.82 -4.33 -23.21
N ASN A 130 -3.14 -3.33 -22.38
CA ASN A 130 -3.18 -1.92 -22.77
C ASN A 130 -2.32 -1.05 -21.84
N VAL A 131 -1.23 -1.61 -21.31
CA VAL A 131 -0.43 -1.01 -20.24
C VAL A 131 0.06 0.40 -20.59
N GLU A 132 0.55 0.63 -21.80
CA GLU A 132 1.06 1.94 -22.22
C GLU A 132 -0.01 3.04 -22.19
N GLU A 133 -1.24 2.72 -22.58
CA GLU A 133 -2.36 3.67 -22.59
C GLU A 133 -2.97 3.87 -21.19
N LEU A 134 -2.99 2.82 -20.37
CA LEU A 134 -3.70 2.82 -19.09
C LEU A 134 -2.80 3.14 -17.90
N LEU A 135 -1.47 2.98 -17.99
CA LEU A 135 -0.55 3.32 -16.92
C LEU A 135 -0.69 4.78 -16.46
N PRO A 136 -0.80 5.79 -17.36
CA PRO A 136 -1.01 7.17 -16.95
C PRO A 136 -2.39 7.43 -16.32
N VAL A 137 -3.33 6.51 -16.49
CA VAL A 137 -4.69 6.58 -15.93
C VAL A 137 -4.73 5.98 -14.52
N VAL A 138 -4.20 4.77 -14.32
CA VAL A 138 -4.28 4.06 -13.02
C VAL A 138 -3.12 4.41 -12.07
N TYR A 139 -2.09 5.06 -12.59
CA TYR A 139 -0.91 5.48 -11.84
C TYR A 139 -0.59 6.95 -12.16
N THR A 140 0.68 7.36 -12.09
CA THR A 140 1.09 8.74 -12.32
C THR A 140 0.84 9.19 -13.76
N PRO A 141 0.33 10.42 -13.99
CA PRO A 141 0.05 11.47 -13.00
C PRO A 141 -1.37 11.41 -12.38
N THR A 142 -2.32 10.71 -13.00
CA THR A 142 -3.76 10.78 -12.64
C THR A 142 -4.05 10.31 -11.21
N VAL A 143 -3.31 9.32 -10.70
CA VAL A 143 -3.44 8.85 -9.30
C VAL A 143 -3.19 9.98 -8.29
N GLY A 144 -2.30 10.93 -8.60
CA GLY A 144 -2.07 12.10 -7.76
C GLY A 144 -3.30 13.01 -7.68
N GLU A 145 -3.95 13.27 -8.82
CA GLU A 145 -5.23 13.99 -8.86
C GLU A 145 -6.33 13.24 -8.09
N ALA A 146 -6.36 11.91 -8.24
CA ALA A 146 -7.30 11.06 -7.50
C ALA A 146 -7.07 11.17 -5.98
N CYS A 147 -5.82 11.18 -5.51
CA CYS A 147 -5.49 11.40 -4.10
C CYS A 147 -5.90 12.81 -3.62
N GLN A 148 -5.77 13.85 -4.43
CA GLN A 148 -6.23 15.19 -4.04
C GLN A 148 -7.75 15.26 -3.85
N LYS A 149 -8.51 14.51 -4.66
CA LYS A 149 -9.98 14.50 -4.67
C LYS A 149 -10.58 13.25 -4.03
N TYR A 150 -9.77 12.47 -3.29
CA TYR A 150 -10.12 11.09 -2.92
C TYR A 150 -11.40 11.02 -2.11
N GLY A 151 -11.60 11.95 -1.16
CA GLY A 151 -12.84 12.04 -0.38
C GLY A 151 -14.08 12.31 -1.23
N SER A 152 -13.99 13.21 -2.21
CA SER A 152 -15.11 13.56 -3.10
C SER A 152 -15.44 12.45 -4.12
N ILE A 153 -14.46 11.63 -4.51
CA ILE A 153 -14.65 10.53 -5.47
C ILE A 153 -14.80 9.16 -4.81
N PHE A 154 -14.78 9.11 -3.47
CA PHE A 154 -14.86 7.87 -2.71
C PHE A 154 -16.17 7.12 -3.01
N ARG A 155 -16.07 5.84 -3.37
CA ARG A 155 -17.24 5.00 -3.72
C ARG A 155 -17.21 3.67 -3.00
N ARG A 156 -16.29 2.79 -3.39
CA ARG A 156 -16.04 1.50 -2.75
C ARG A 156 -14.72 1.58 -1.99
N PRO A 157 -14.67 1.13 -0.73
CA PRO A 157 -13.44 1.13 0.03
C PRO A 157 -12.43 0.16 -0.60
N GLN A 158 -11.20 0.62 -0.73
CA GLN A 158 -10.04 -0.20 -1.11
C GLN A 158 -8.96 -0.03 -0.05
N GLY A 159 -8.29 -1.13 0.26
CA GLY A 159 -7.25 -1.18 1.29
C GLY A 159 -7.76 -1.14 2.73
N LEU A 160 -6.83 -1.05 3.65
CA LEU A 160 -7.06 -1.04 5.10
C LEU A 160 -6.55 0.27 5.70
N TYR A 161 -7.37 0.89 6.53
CA TYR A 161 -7.06 2.16 7.18
C TYR A 161 -6.80 1.91 8.66
N ILE A 162 -5.68 2.40 9.18
CA ILE A 162 -5.30 2.29 10.59
C ILE A 162 -5.00 3.69 11.08
N SER A 163 -5.75 4.18 12.07
CA SER A 163 -5.57 5.54 12.59
C SER A 163 -5.02 5.54 14.01
N LEU A 164 -4.72 6.71 14.55
CA LEU A 164 -4.38 6.88 15.97
C LEU A 164 -5.45 6.34 16.93
N LYS A 165 -6.72 6.28 16.50
CA LYS A 165 -7.81 5.69 17.29
C LYS A 165 -7.68 4.17 17.45
N GLU A 166 -6.84 3.55 16.62
CA GLU A 166 -6.58 2.11 16.60
C GLU A 166 -5.32 1.70 17.39
N LYS A 167 -4.66 2.65 18.06
CA LYS A 167 -3.54 2.34 18.95
C LYS A 167 -3.96 1.36 20.04
N GLY A 168 -3.19 0.29 20.20
CA GLY A 168 -3.44 -0.84 21.10
C GLY A 168 -4.30 -1.96 20.52
N LYS A 169 -4.88 -1.80 19.33
CA LYS A 169 -5.77 -2.78 18.68
C LYS A 169 -5.44 -3.00 17.20
N ILE A 170 -4.24 -2.65 16.73
CA ILE A 170 -3.89 -2.78 15.30
C ILE A 170 -3.99 -4.23 14.82
N LEU A 171 -3.58 -5.20 15.64
CA LEU A 171 -3.69 -6.61 15.30
C LEU A 171 -5.14 -7.04 15.02
N GLU A 172 -6.10 -6.52 15.79
CA GLU A 172 -7.53 -6.79 15.58
C GLU A 172 -8.02 -6.18 14.26
N VAL A 173 -7.53 -4.99 13.91
CA VAL A 173 -7.84 -4.33 12.64
C VAL A 173 -7.32 -5.16 11.46
N LEU A 174 -6.09 -5.69 11.55
CA LEU A 174 -5.52 -6.57 10.52
C LEU A 174 -6.36 -7.85 10.35
N LYS A 175 -6.91 -8.41 11.43
CA LYS A 175 -7.76 -9.62 11.41
C LYS A 175 -9.13 -9.41 10.75
N ASN A 176 -9.53 -8.17 10.49
CA ASN A 176 -10.72 -7.86 9.70
C ASN A 176 -10.49 -8.00 8.19
N TRP A 177 -9.23 -8.02 7.74
CA TRP A 177 -8.92 -8.23 6.32
C TRP A 177 -9.26 -9.68 5.93
N PRO A 178 -10.02 -9.90 4.84
CA PRO A 178 -10.55 -11.23 4.51
C PRO A 178 -9.48 -12.20 3.99
N GLU A 179 -8.38 -11.68 3.44
CA GLU A 179 -7.30 -12.49 2.88
C GLU A 179 -6.23 -12.79 3.94
N ARG A 180 -6.00 -14.08 4.21
CA ARG A 180 -5.06 -14.49 5.27
C ARG A 180 -3.61 -14.58 4.81
N SER A 181 -3.38 -14.83 3.52
CA SER A 181 -2.06 -15.11 2.97
C SER A 181 -1.46 -13.89 2.28
N ILE A 182 -1.30 -12.80 3.03
CA ILE A 182 -0.67 -11.57 2.54
C ILE A 182 0.83 -11.80 2.37
N GLN A 183 1.36 -11.33 1.23
CA GLN A 183 2.76 -11.43 0.86
C GLN A 183 3.38 -10.05 0.62
N VAL A 184 2.59 -9.08 0.15
CA VAL A 184 3.06 -7.71 -0.13
C VAL A 184 2.10 -6.71 0.50
N ILE A 185 2.64 -5.85 1.36
CA ILE A 185 1.97 -4.69 1.91
C ILE A 185 2.63 -3.46 1.30
N VAL A 186 1.83 -2.55 0.75
CA VAL A 186 2.29 -1.19 0.45
C VAL A 186 1.62 -0.27 1.46
N VAL A 187 2.41 0.48 2.21
CA VAL A 187 1.94 1.34 3.28
C VAL A 187 2.40 2.77 3.06
N THR A 188 1.53 3.73 3.34
CA THR A 188 1.82 5.17 3.35
C THR A 188 1.18 5.84 4.57
N ASP A 189 1.72 6.98 5.00
CA ASP A 189 1.03 7.92 5.90
C ASP A 189 0.51 9.18 5.17
N GLY A 190 0.73 9.23 3.85
CA GLY A 190 0.30 10.30 2.97
C GLY A 190 0.94 11.68 3.23
N GLU A 191 2.07 11.75 3.93
CA GLU A 191 2.74 13.02 4.24
C GLU A 191 3.41 13.65 3.01
N ARG A 192 3.87 12.82 2.07
CA ARG A 192 4.60 13.27 0.88
C ARG A 192 4.13 12.54 -0.38
N ILE A 193 2.86 12.69 -0.73
CA ILE A 193 2.32 12.06 -1.95
C ILE A 193 2.95 12.71 -3.18
N LEU A 194 3.83 11.99 -3.87
CA LEU A 194 4.54 12.46 -5.07
C LEU A 194 5.22 13.83 -4.83
N GLY A 195 4.89 14.82 -5.67
CA GLY A 195 5.23 16.24 -5.50
C GLY A 195 4.07 17.10 -4.97
N LEU A 196 2.98 16.49 -4.50
CA LEU A 196 1.75 17.16 -4.08
C LEU A 196 1.72 17.49 -2.58
N GLY A 197 2.64 16.89 -1.82
CA GLY A 197 2.79 17.12 -0.38
C GLY A 197 1.82 16.28 0.45
N ASP A 198 1.42 16.83 1.59
CA ASP A 198 0.60 16.13 2.58
C ASP A 198 -0.86 16.03 2.11
N LEU A 199 -1.32 14.80 1.86
CA LEU A 199 -2.72 14.48 1.55
C LEU A 199 -3.38 13.58 2.62
N GLY A 200 -2.68 13.31 3.72
CA GLY A 200 -3.19 12.53 4.84
C GLY A 200 -3.79 11.19 4.42
N CYS A 201 -4.97 10.89 4.95
CA CYS A 201 -5.69 9.65 4.68
C CYS A 201 -6.07 9.46 3.19
N GLN A 202 -6.13 10.55 2.40
CA GLN A 202 -6.41 10.48 0.96
C GLN A 202 -5.24 9.93 0.13
N GLY A 203 -4.08 9.71 0.76
CA GLY A 203 -2.92 9.05 0.15
C GLY A 203 -3.17 7.59 -0.25
N MET A 204 -4.25 6.95 0.21
CA MET A 204 -4.57 5.53 -0.08
C MET A 204 -4.54 5.16 -1.57
N GLY A 205 -4.85 6.10 -2.46
CA GLY A 205 -4.77 5.87 -3.91
C GLY A 205 -3.39 5.39 -4.38
N ILE A 206 -2.31 5.78 -3.70
CA ILE A 206 -0.95 5.38 -4.05
C ILE A 206 -0.70 3.89 -3.74
N PRO A 207 -0.87 3.38 -2.50
CA PRO A 207 -0.78 1.94 -2.23
C PRO A 207 -1.65 1.08 -3.13
N VAL A 208 -2.89 1.51 -3.40
CA VAL A 208 -3.82 0.80 -4.29
C VAL A 208 -3.25 0.72 -5.70
N GLY A 209 -2.80 1.86 -6.25
CA GLY A 209 -2.19 1.91 -7.58
C GLY A 209 -0.92 1.07 -7.67
N LYS A 210 -0.01 1.16 -6.68
CA LYS A 210 1.22 0.36 -6.63
C LYS A 210 0.94 -1.14 -6.65
N LEU A 211 0.01 -1.61 -5.83
CA LEU A 211 -0.32 -3.03 -5.75
C LEU A 211 -1.02 -3.54 -7.03
N ALA A 212 -1.76 -2.67 -7.73
CA ALA A 212 -2.26 -2.99 -9.05
C ALA A 212 -1.10 -3.21 -10.05
N LEU A 213 -0.02 -2.43 -9.97
CA LEU A 213 1.18 -2.62 -10.79
C LEU A 213 2.00 -3.86 -10.39
N TYR A 214 2.09 -4.18 -9.09
CA TYR A 214 2.68 -5.44 -8.62
C TYR A 214 2.02 -6.65 -9.27
N THR A 215 0.70 -6.61 -9.44
CA THR A 215 -0.02 -7.67 -10.14
C THR A 215 0.21 -7.60 -11.64
N ALA A 216 -0.08 -6.45 -12.27
CA ALA A 216 -0.11 -6.33 -13.72
C ALA A 216 1.29 -6.50 -14.35
N LEU A 217 2.33 -6.00 -13.70
CA LEU A 217 3.71 -6.01 -14.21
C LEU A 217 4.55 -7.11 -13.56
N GLY A 218 4.35 -7.36 -12.26
CA GLY A 218 5.13 -8.32 -11.47
C GLY A 218 4.51 -9.71 -11.34
N GLY A 219 3.24 -9.90 -11.75
CA GLY A 219 2.53 -11.17 -11.62
C GLY A 219 2.24 -11.59 -10.18
N VAL A 220 2.32 -10.66 -9.22
CA VAL A 220 1.94 -10.93 -7.83
C VAL A 220 0.43 -11.17 -7.76
N ARG A 221 -0.01 -12.13 -6.94
CA ARG A 221 -1.44 -12.41 -6.79
C ARG A 221 -2.13 -11.24 -6.08
N PRO A 222 -3.24 -10.69 -6.62
CA PRO A 222 -3.97 -9.60 -5.98
C PRO A 222 -4.44 -9.92 -4.56
N SER A 223 -4.91 -11.15 -4.33
CA SER A 223 -5.34 -11.61 -3.01
C SER A 223 -4.21 -11.71 -1.98
N ALA A 224 -2.95 -11.63 -2.41
CA ALA A 224 -1.78 -11.58 -1.53
C ALA A 224 -1.27 -10.15 -1.31
N CYS A 225 -1.97 -9.15 -1.84
CA CYS A 225 -1.63 -7.74 -1.74
C CYS A 225 -2.54 -7.05 -0.70
N LEU A 226 -1.97 -6.18 0.13
CA LEU A 226 -2.71 -5.41 1.12
C LEU A 226 -2.28 -3.93 1.08
N PRO A 227 -3.12 -3.02 0.53
CA PRO A 227 -2.87 -1.58 0.59
C PRO A 227 -3.20 -1.06 1.98
N VAL A 228 -2.31 -0.27 2.58
CA VAL A 228 -2.51 0.29 3.92
C VAL A 228 -2.26 1.80 3.94
N THR A 229 -3.11 2.53 4.64
CA THR A 229 -2.86 3.93 5.01
C THR A 229 -2.86 4.07 6.53
N ILE A 230 -1.79 4.66 7.05
CA ILE A 230 -1.65 5.01 8.47
C ILE A 230 -2.08 6.47 8.65
N ASP A 231 -3.26 6.68 9.24
CA ASP A 231 -3.84 8.01 9.44
C ASP A 231 -3.49 8.57 10.83
N VAL A 232 -2.47 9.42 10.86
CA VAL A 232 -2.02 10.15 12.06
C VAL A 232 -2.51 11.60 12.07
N GLY A 233 -3.46 11.95 11.20
CA GLY A 233 -3.85 13.33 10.90
C GLY A 233 -3.16 13.88 9.67
N THR A 234 -3.40 15.16 9.37
CA THR A 234 -2.79 15.87 8.23
C THR A 234 -2.49 17.31 8.60
N ASN A 235 -1.38 17.84 8.09
CA ASN A 235 -1.02 19.25 8.21
C ASN A 235 -1.65 20.10 7.11
N ASN A 236 -2.30 19.49 6.11
CA ASN A 236 -2.95 20.18 5.02
C ASN A 236 -4.24 20.89 5.45
N GLU A 237 -4.17 22.20 5.63
CA GLU A 237 -5.31 23.03 6.05
C GLU A 237 -6.50 22.95 5.09
N LYS A 238 -6.26 22.74 3.79
CA LYS A 238 -7.38 22.61 2.83
C LYS A 238 -8.21 21.37 3.14
N LEU A 239 -7.54 20.25 3.43
CA LEU A 239 -8.21 18.98 3.76
C LEU A 239 -8.86 19.03 5.15
N LEU A 240 -8.23 19.68 6.13
CA LEU A 240 -8.83 19.84 7.46
C LEU A 240 -10.18 20.58 7.40
N ASN A 241 -10.28 21.57 6.50
CA ASN A 241 -11.48 22.37 6.27
C ASN A 241 -12.44 21.79 5.21
N ASP A 242 -12.07 20.71 4.52
CA ASP A 242 -12.90 20.10 3.47
C ASP A 242 -13.92 19.14 4.10
N GLU A 243 -15.21 19.38 3.91
CA GLU A 243 -16.30 18.53 4.43
C GLU A 243 -16.24 17.08 3.95
N PHE A 244 -15.61 16.80 2.81
CA PHE A 244 -15.46 15.47 2.23
C PHE A 244 -14.17 14.75 2.65
N TYR A 245 -13.29 15.39 3.43
CA TYR A 245 -12.09 14.73 3.93
C TYR A 245 -12.44 13.49 4.78
N ILE A 246 -11.82 12.36 4.43
CA ILE A 246 -12.13 11.03 4.99
C ILE A 246 -11.26 10.63 6.18
N GLY A 247 -10.22 11.41 6.50
CA GLY A 247 -9.29 11.10 7.58
C GLY A 247 -9.61 11.79 8.90
N LEU A 248 -8.72 11.61 9.88
CA LEU A 248 -8.75 12.31 11.16
C LEU A 248 -8.57 13.81 10.94
N ARG A 249 -9.59 14.61 11.33
CA ARG A 249 -9.58 16.08 11.26
C ARG A 249 -8.75 16.69 12.39
N GLN A 250 -7.47 16.37 12.39
CA GLN A 250 -6.47 16.88 13.33
C GLN A 250 -5.12 17.02 12.62
N LYS A 251 -4.24 17.82 13.22
CA LYS A 251 -2.84 17.91 12.80
C LYS A 251 -2.13 16.56 13.01
N ARG A 252 -1.05 16.35 12.24
CA ARG A 252 -0.24 15.13 12.34
C ARG A 252 0.29 14.95 13.76
N ALA A 253 0.11 13.76 14.33
CA ALA A 253 0.88 13.36 15.49
C ALA A 253 2.37 13.30 15.14
N THR A 254 3.23 13.62 16.09
CA THR A 254 4.69 13.68 15.91
C THR A 254 5.41 13.01 17.06
N GLY A 255 6.71 12.72 16.88
CA GLY A 255 7.54 12.14 17.93
C GLY A 255 7.02 10.80 18.43
N LYS A 256 7.05 10.60 19.75
CA LYS A 256 6.76 9.30 20.36
C LYS A 256 5.42 8.70 19.96
N GLU A 257 4.36 9.50 19.87
CA GLU A 257 3.02 9.00 19.55
C GLU A 257 2.96 8.37 18.16
N TYR A 258 3.58 9.03 17.18
CA TYR A 258 3.70 8.55 15.80
C TYR A 258 4.51 7.26 15.70
N TYR A 259 5.71 7.25 16.30
CA TYR A 259 6.59 6.08 16.23
C TYR A 259 6.07 4.88 17.04
N ASP A 260 5.35 5.11 18.14
CA ASP A 260 4.68 4.05 18.88
C ASP A 260 3.64 3.34 17.99
N LEU A 261 2.82 4.10 17.24
CA LEU A 261 1.79 3.54 16.36
C LEU A 261 2.41 2.74 15.22
N LEU A 262 3.44 3.29 14.56
CA LEU A 262 4.15 2.57 13.49
C LEU A 262 4.87 1.33 14.02
N HIS A 263 5.42 1.39 15.23
CA HIS A 263 6.02 0.22 15.85
C HIS A 263 5.00 -0.87 16.15
N GLU A 264 3.85 -0.50 16.72
CA GLU A 264 2.74 -1.43 16.91
C GLU A 264 2.29 -2.04 15.58
N PHE A 265 2.18 -1.24 14.51
CA PHE A 265 1.83 -1.72 13.18
C PHE A 265 2.82 -2.76 12.66
N MET A 266 4.12 -2.46 12.69
CA MET A 266 5.15 -3.39 12.20
C MET A 266 5.16 -4.70 12.99
N CYS A 267 5.05 -4.61 14.32
CA CYS A 267 4.94 -5.78 15.19
C CYS A 267 3.68 -6.61 14.87
N ALA A 268 2.53 -5.96 14.71
CA ALA A 268 1.27 -6.61 14.39
C ALA A 268 1.29 -7.28 12.99
N VAL A 269 1.93 -6.65 12.00
CA VAL A 269 2.12 -7.20 10.66
C VAL A 269 2.96 -8.48 10.71
N LYS A 270 4.12 -8.43 11.37
CA LYS A 270 4.99 -9.60 11.56
C LYS A 270 4.27 -10.72 12.31
N GLN A 271 3.54 -10.38 13.36
CA GLN A 271 2.78 -11.34 14.16
C GLN A 271 1.66 -12.01 13.35
N ASN A 272 0.93 -11.26 12.53
CA ASN A 272 -0.23 -11.77 11.81
C ASN A 272 0.14 -12.49 10.50
N TYR A 273 1.16 -12.02 9.78
CA TYR A 273 1.51 -12.51 8.44
C TYR A 273 2.89 -13.20 8.36
N GLY A 274 3.67 -13.16 9.44
CA GLY A 274 4.97 -13.83 9.57
C GLY A 274 6.15 -13.04 8.99
N GLU A 275 7.36 -13.59 9.16
CA GLU A 275 8.64 -12.94 8.83
C GLU A 275 8.88 -12.68 7.33
N LYS A 276 8.12 -13.33 6.45
CA LYS A 276 8.32 -13.30 4.99
C LYS A 276 7.46 -12.28 4.26
N VAL A 277 6.57 -11.59 4.98
CA VAL A 277 5.74 -10.54 4.37
C VAL A 277 6.61 -9.35 3.99
N LEU A 278 6.53 -8.91 2.74
CA LEU A 278 7.18 -7.70 2.27
C LEU A 278 6.36 -6.48 2.71
N VAL A 279 6.99 -5.54 3.39
CA VAL A 279 6.40 -4.23 3.69
C VAL A 279 7.14 -3.15 2.91
N GLN A 280 6.49 -2.63 1.88
CA GLN A 280 6.95 -1.48 1.12
C GLN A 280 6.43 -0.18 1.74
N PHE A 281 7.33 0.69 2.16
CA PHE A 281 7.02 2.06 2.54
C PHE A 281 6.96 2.94 1.29
N GLU A 282 5.94 3.79 1.22
CA GLU A 282 5.70 4.68 0.08
C GLU A 282 5.25 6.07 0.54
N ASP A 283 5.78 7.12 -0.08
CA ASP A 283 5.31 8.52 0.07
C ASP A 283 5.30 9.04 1.52
N PHE A 284 6.23 8.55 2.35
CA PHE A 284 6.54 9.12 3.67
C PHE A 284 7.38 10.39 3.51
N ALA A 285 7.37 11.30 4.50
CA ALA A 285 8.31 12.40 4.50
C ALA A 285 9.75 11.93 4.70
N ASN A 286 10.71 12.63 4.07
CA ASN A 286 12.13 12.32 4.05
C ASN A 286 12.70 11.78 5.38
N HIS A 287 12.50 12.53 6.47
CA HIS A 287 13.05 12.16 7.78
C HIS A 287 12.48 10.82 8.28
N ASN A 288 11.16 10.62 8.15
CA ASN A 288 10.47 9.41 8.58
C ASN A 288 10.88 8.21 7.75
N ALA A 289 10.96 8.31 6.42
CA ALA A 289 11.26 7.13 5.63
C ALA A 289 12.69 6.61 5.85
N PHE A 290 13.69 7.49 5.98
CA PHE A 290 15.06 7.08 6.31
C PHE A 290 15.12 6.40 7.69
N GLU A 291 14.43 6.96 8.69
CA GLU A 291 14.40 6.38 10.03
C GLU A 291 13.69 5.02 10.07
N LEU A 292 12.53 4.90 9.39
CA LEU A 292 11.78 3.65 9.31
C LEU A 292 12.56 2.56 8.58
N LEU A 293 13.20 2.90 7.46
CA LEU A 293 14.02 1.97 6.69
C LEU A 293 15.22 1.50 7.52
N ALA A 294 15.91 2.41 8.23
CA ALA A 294 17.04 2.07 9.09
C ALA A 294 16.62 1.20 10.30
N LYS A 295 15.49 1.53 10.92
CA LYS A 295 14.97 0.84 12.11
C LYS A 295 14.46 -0.57 11.80
N TYR A 296 13.74 -0.75 10.70
CA TYR A 296 13.10 -2.03 10.36
C TYR A 296 13.88 -2.88 9.36
N GLY A 297 14.89 -2.34 8.67
CA GLY A 297 15.69 -3.05 7.66
C GLY A 297 16.41 -4.31 8.15
N THR A 298 16.69 -4.42 9.45
CA THR A 298 17.35 -5.60 10.05
C THR A 298 16.37 -6.59 10.68
N THR A 299 15.11 -6.17 10.90
CA THR A 299 14.12 -6.96 11.63
C THR A 299 12.96 -7.42 10.75
N HIS A 300 12.70 -6.77 9.63
CA HIS A 300 11.58 -7.07 8.74
C HIS A 300 12.07 -7.10 7.28
N LEU A 301 11.34 -7.80 6.41
CA LEU A 301 11.53 -7.66 4.98
C LEU A 301 10.87 -6.35 4.53
N VAL A 302 11.64 -5.27 4.57
CA VAL A 302 11.19 -3.92 4.18
C VAL A 302 11.91 -3.39 2.96
N PHE A 303 11.21 -2.53 2.24
CA PHE A 303 11.70 -1.81 1.08
C PHE A 303 11.06 -0.41 1.06
N ASN A 304 11.77 0.59 0.57
CA ASN A 304 11.18 1.90 0.29
C ASN A 304 11.44 2.25 -1.18
N ASP A 305 10.36 2.42 -1.95
CA ASP A 305 10.48 2.62 -3.40
C ASP A 305 11.04 4.00 -3.77
N ASP A 306 10.65 5.02 -3.01
CA ASP A 306 11.14 6.39 -3.20
C ASP A 306 12.66 6.48 -3.06
N ILE A 307 13.24 5.78 -2.09
CA ILE A 307 14.69 5.76 -1.84
C ILE A 307 15.39 4.71 -2.70
N GLN A 308 15.03 3.43 -2.52
CA GLN A 308 15.78 2.31 -3.08
C GLN A 308 15.35 2.00 -4.52
N GLY A 309 14.05 2.07 -4.81
CA GLY A 309 13.50 1.84 -6.15
C GLY A 309 13.97 2.91 -7.13
N THR A 310 13.84 4.19 -6.76
CA THR A 310 14.33 5.31 -7.58
C THR A 310 15.83 5.24 -7.82
N ALA A 311 16.63 4.94 -6.78
CA ALA A 311 18.07 4.78 -6.96
C ALA A 311 18.41 3.65 -7.94
N SER A 312 17.69 2.53 -7.85
CA SER A 312 17.88 1.37 -8.73
C SER A 312 17.57 1.70 -10.20
N VAL A 313 16.42 2.33 -10.50
CA VAL A 313 16.05 2.67 -11.88
C VAL A 313 16.96 3.74 -12.49
N VAL A 314 17.40 4.73 -11.70
CA VAL A 314 18.36 5.75 -12.16
C VAL A 314 19.71 5.11 -12.48
N LEU A 315 20.22 4.24 -11.61
CA LEU A 315 21.46 3.52 -11.87
C LEU A 315 21.34 2.63 -13.11
N ALA A 316 20.22 1.93 -13.29
CA ALA A 316 19.96 1.13 -14.48
C ALA A 316 20.00 1.99 -15.76
N GLY A 317 19.41 3.20 -15.73
CA GLY A 317 19.48 4.17 -16.82
C GLY A 317 20.91 4.62 -17.13
N VAL A 318 21.70 4.93 -16.10
CA VAL A 318 23.12 5.30 -16.26
C VAL A 318 23.91 4.13 -16.87
N VAL A 319 23.76 2.92 -16.34
CA VAL A 319 24.43 1.72 -16.87
C VAL A 319 24.03 1.43 -18.32
N ALA A 320 22.76 1.63 -18.68
CA ALA A 320 22.29 1.51 -20.06
C ALA A 320 22.92 2.57 -20.97
N ALA A 321 23.05 3.82 -20.51
CA ALA A 321 23.71 4.89 -21.25
C ALA A 321 25.20 4.58 -21.48
N LEU A 322 25.92 4.08 -20.47
CA LEU A 322 27.33 3.69 -20.58
C LEU A 322 27.57 2.63 -21.66
N LYS A 323 26.62 1.71 -21.87
CA LYS A 323 26.73 0.73 -22.98
C LYS A 323 26.69 1.38 -24.36
N LEU A 324 26.09 2.56 -24.50
CA LEU A 324 26.01 3.30 -25.76
C LEU A 324 27.21 4.22 -25.97
N ILE A 325 27.68 4.89 -24.92
CA ILE A 325 28.74 5.91 -25.03
C ILE A 325 30.15 5.36 -24.75
N GLY A 326 30.27 4.18 -24.12
CA GLY A 326 31.53 3.60 -23.65
C GLY A 326 32.02 4.21 -22.33
N GLY A 327 33.04 3.59 -21.73
CA GLY A 327 33.62 3.99 -20.44
C GLY A 327 33.08 3.20 -19.25
N ILE A 328 33.60 3.49 -18.05
CA ILE A 328 33.13 2.91 -16.79
C ILE A 328 32.55 3.98 -15.87
N LEU A 329 31.67 3.57 -14.94
CA LEU A 329 30.99 4.49 -14.02
C LEU A 329 31.95 5.41 -13.26
N ALA A 330 33.14 4.90 -12.93
CA ALA A 330 34.18 5.64 -12.20
C ALA A 330 34.79 6.81 -12.99
N ASP A 331 34.65 6.84 -14.32
CA ASP A 331 35.21 7.89 -15.17
C ASP A 331 34.34 9.16 -15.18
N HIS A 332 33.11 9.08 -14.68
CA HIS A 332 32.13 10.16 -14.76
C HIS A 332 32.06 10.99 -13.47
N THR A 333 31.84 12.29 -13.65
CA THR A 333 31.50 13.21 -12.55
C THR A 333 30.00 13.47 -12.55
N PHE A 334 29.34 13.22 -11.43
CA PHE A 334 27.89 13.35 -11.29
C PHE A 334 27.53 14.66 -10.59
N LEU A 335 26.74 15.50 -11.26
CA LEU A 335 26.11 16.67 -10.66
C LEU A 335 24.64 16.37 -10.39
N PHE A 336 24.17 16.76 -9.22
CA PHE A 336 22.80 16.55 -8.79
C PHE A 336 22.15 17.88 -8.41
N LEU A 337 20.92 18.10 -8.88
CA LEU A 337 20.05 19.18 -8.44
C LEU A 337 19.02 18.61 -7.45
N GLY A 338 19.06 19.04 -6.19
CA GLY A 338 18.21 18.53 -5.09
C GLY A 338 18.92 17.56 -4.13
N ALA A 339 18.49 17.53 -2.87
CA ALA A 339 19.11 16.73 -1.78
C ALA A 339 18.08 16.06 -0.82
N GLY A 340 16.89 15.71 -1.31
CA GLY A 340 15.88 14.90 -0.58
C GLY A 340 15.96 13.40 -0.88
N GLU A 341 14.95 12.61 -0.50
CA GLU A 341 14.84 11.17 -0.83
C GLU A 341 15.03 10.90 -2.33
N VAL A 342 14.35 11.69 -3.14
CA VAL A 342 14.56 11.78 -4.58
C VAL A 342 15.13 13.15 -4.91
N LYS A 343 16.23 13.14 -5.65
CA LYS A 343 16.84 14.35 -6.22
C LYS A 343 15.99 14.77 -7.43
N HIS A 344 14.90 15.49 -7.15
CA HIS A 344 13.90 16.06 -8.06
C HIS A 344 13.37 15.12 -9.16
N GLN A 345 12.13 14.65 -9.00
CA GLN A 345 11.28 14.29 -10.14
C GLN A 345 11.06 15.57 -10.96
N PHE A 346 11.71 15.66 -12.12
CA PHE A 346 11.30 16.60 -13.16
C PHE A 346 9.97 16.09 -13.72
N PHE A 347 8.90 16.86 -13.51
CA PHE A 347 7.63 16.71 -14.23
C PHE A 347 7.66 17.50 -15.53
#